data_AF-A0A4Y3PJJ5-F1
#
_entry.id   AF-A0A4Y3PJJ5-F1
#
_cell.length_a   1.000
_cell.length_b   1.000
_cell.length_c   1.000
_cell.angle_alpha   90.00
_cell.angle_beta   90.00
_cell.angle_gamma   90.00
#
_symmetry.space_group_name_H-M   'P 1'
#
loop_
_entity.id
_entity.type
_entity.pdbx_description
1 polymer ?
#
loop_
_entity_poly.entity_id
_entity_poly.type
_entity_poly.pdbx_seq_one_letter_code
_entity_poly.pdbx_strand_id
1 'polypeptide(L)' 'MGGRSPVIQVGDLVVFVKDGAKGVVISIEEERCQVLWEDDFVSWEQRECLLVAKKEQPEQRGR' A
#
# COMPACT_ATOMS: atom_id res chain seq x y z
N MET A 1 13.44 0.21 20.19
CA MET A 1 12.02 -0.16 20.06
C MET A 1 11.76 -0.43 18.60
N GLY A 2 11.55 -1.69 18.21
CA GLY A 2 11.27 -2.03 16.81
C GLY A 2 9.86 -1.57 16.47
N GLY A 3 9.75 -0.47 15.72
CA GLY A 3 8.47 -0.07 15.14
C GLY A 3 8.01 -1.18 14.22
N ARG A 4 6.92 -1.88 14.58
CA ARG A 4 6.24 -2.79 13.65
C ARG A 4 5.88 -1.98 12.42
N SER A 5 6.45 -2.32 11.27
CA SER A 5 5.95 -1.85 9.98
C SER A 5 4.44 -2.15 9.91
N PRO A 6 3.60 -1.20 9.47
CA PRO A 6 2.18 -1.44 9.37
C PRO A 6 1.92 -2.65 8.47
N VAL A 7 1.06 -3.56 8.95
CA VAL A 7 0.64 -4.74 8.18
C VAL A 7 -0.23 -4.26 7.03
N ILE A 8 0.16 -4.58 5.79
CA ILE A 8 -0.62 -4.28 4.59
C ILE A 8 -1.95 -5.05 4.62
N GLN A 9 -3.05 -4.37 4.32
CA GLN A 9 -4.41 -4.91 4.26
C GLN A 9 -5.08 -4.63 2.91
N VAL A 10 -6.12 -5.39 2.58
CA VAL A 10 -6.96 -5.12 1.41
C VAL A 10 -7.63 -3.75 1.57
N GLY A 11 -7.57 -2.93 0.53
CA GLY A 11 -8.04 -1.54 0.52
C GLY A 11 -6.94 -0.51 0.84
N ASP A 12 -5.75 -0.93 1.28
CA ASP A 12 -4.64 -0.01 1.48
C ASP A 12 -4.13 0.52 0.15
N LEU A 13 -3.82 1.83 0.14
CA LEU A 13 -3.04 2.43 -0.92
C LEU A 13 -1.57 2.06 -0.69
N VAL A 14 -0.93 1.48 -1.70
CA VAL A 14 0.47 1.07 -1.65
C VAL A 14 1.27 1.75 -2.75
N VAL A 15 2.57 1.87 -2.51
CA VAL A 15 3.56 2.38 -3.45
C VAL A 15 4.56 1.26 -3.72
N PHE A 16 4.80 0.95 -4.99
CA PHE A 16 5.82 -0.01 -5.39
C PHE A 16 7.20 0.60 -5.25
N VAL A 17 8.10 -0.10 -4.56
CA VAL A 17 9.42 0.43 -4.18
C VAL A 17 10.32 0.72 -5.38
N LYS A 18 10.18 -0.04 -6.49
CA LYS A 18 11.12 0.04 -7.62
C LYS A 18 10.93 1.29 -8.48
N ASP A 19 9.69 1.66 -8.75
CA ASP A 19 9.34 2.74 -9.70
C ASP A 19 8.45 3.82 -9.09
N GLY A 20 7.94 3.61 -7.87
CA GLY A 20 7.03 4.55 -7.20
C GLY A 20 5.59 4.48 -7.69
N ALA A 21 5.23 3.48 -8.51
CA ALA A 21 3.86 3.28 -8.96
C ALA A 21 2.92 3.08 -7.77
N LYS A 22 1.74 3.69 -7.83
CA LYS A 22 0.74 3.58 -6.77
C LYS A 22 -0.36 2.63 -7.18
N GLY A 23 -0.92 1.96 -6.19
CA GLY A 23 -2.05 1.08 -6.40
C GLY A 23 -2.82 0.83 -5.12
N VAL A 24 -3.89 0.06 -5.26
CA VAL A 24 -4.74 -0.37 -4.15
C VAL A 24 -4.64 -1.87 -4.02
N VAL A 25 -4.43 -2.36 -2.80
CA VAL A 25 -4.45 -3.81 -2.54
C VAL A 25 -5.88 -4.32 -2.66
N ILE A 26 -6.11 -5.27 -3.57
CA ILE A 26 -7.43 -5.87 -3.82
C ILE A 26 -7.54 -7.30 -3.30
N SER A 27 -6.41 -7.99 -3.08
CA SER A 27 -6.35 -9.32 -2.46
C SER A 27 -5.00 -9.55 -1.78
N ILE A 28 -4.93 -10.49 -0.83
CA ILE A 28 -3.71 -10.88 -0.13
C ILE A 28 -3.66 -12.41 -0.04
N GLU A 29 -2.53 -12.98 -0.43
CA GLU A 29 -2.24 -14.41 -0.30
C GLU A 29 -0.84 -14.59 0.29
N GLU A 30 -0.78 -15.16 1.49
CA GLU A 30 0.47 -15.43 2.22
C GLU A 30 1.36 -14.17 2.32
N GLU A 31 2.39 -14.10 1.47
CA GLU A 31 3.39 -13.02 1.40
C GLU A 31 3.26 -12.12 0.17
N ARG A 32 2.20 -12.30 -0.62
CA ARG A 32 1.92 -11.51 -1.82
C ARG A 32 0.63 -10.72 -1.69
N CYS A 33 0.63 -9.52 -2.25
CA CYS A 33 -0.53 -8.66 -2.35
C CYS A 33 -0.87 -8.52 -3.83
N GLN A 34 -2.14 -8.73 -4.17
CA GLN A 34 -2.67 -8.39 -5.47
C GLN A 34 -3.00 -6.89 -5.46
N VAL A 35 -2.43 -6.14 -6.38
CA VAL A 35 -2.56 -4.69 -6.44
C VAL A 35 -3.19 -4.31 -7.77
N LEU A 36 -4.20 -3.44 -7.71
CA LEU A 36 -4.72 -2.69 -8.84
C LEU A 36 -3.97 -1.37 -8.94
N TRP A 37 -3.25 -1.16 -10.04
CA TRP A 37 -2.41 0.00 -10.27
C TRP A 37 -3.17 1.15 -10.93
N GLU A 38 -2.57 2.35 -10.94
CA GLU A 38 -3.14 3.58 -11.53
C GLU A 38 -3.41 3.48 -13.04
N ASP A 39 -2.83 2.51 -13.74
CA ASP A 39 -3.01 2.25 -15.18
C ASP A 39 -4.02 1.12 -15.47
N ASP A 40 -4.85 0.76 -14.49
CA ASP A 40 -5.82 -0.34 -14.53
C ASP A 40 -5.19 -1.75 -14.67
N PHE A 41 -3.87 -1.87 -14.59
CA PHE A 41 -3.19 -3.16 -14.55
C PHE A 41 -3.34 -3.81 -13.16
N VAL A 42 -3.37 -5.15 -13.13
CA VAL A 42 -3.41 -5.93 -11.88
C VAL A 42 -2.22 -6.87 -11.84
N SER A 43 -1.42 -6.79 -10.78
CA SER A 43 -0.30 -7.72 -10.55
C SER A 43 -0.25 -8.23 -9.12
N TRP A 44 0.52 -9.31 -8.94
CA TRP A 44 0.87 -9.84 -7.62
C TRP A 44 2.27 -9.40 -7.24
N GLU A 45 2.39 -8.64 -6.17
CA GLU A 45 3.67 -8.17 -5.66
C GLU A 45 3.99 -8.75 -4.29
N GLN A 46 5.28 -8.94 -4.02
CA GLN A 46 5.72 -9.31 -2.69
C GLN A 46 5.47 -8.16 -1.72
N ARG A 47 5.02 -8.48 -0.51
CA ARG A 47 4.75 -7.49 0.54
C ARG A 47 5.95 -6.59 0.83
N GLU A 48 7.18 -7.11 0.72
CA GLU A 48 8.42 -6.36 0.92
C GLU A 48 8.69 -5.30 -0.17
N CYS A 49 8.07 -5.44 -1.35
CA CYS A 49 8.18 -4.47 -2.45
C CYS A 49 7.11 -3.36 -2.37
N LEU A 50 6.25 -3.39 -1.34
CA LEU A 50 5.14 -2.46 -1.18
C LEU A 50 5.29 -1.64 0.09
N LEU A 51 5.08 -0.33 -0.05
CA LEU A 51 5.00 0.60 1.08
C LEU A 51 3.56 1.10 1.21
N VAL A 52 2.97 0.95 2.40
CA VAL A 52 1.66 1.57 2.68
C VAL A 52 1.82 3.09 2.59
N ALA A 53 1.09 3.70 1.66
CA ALA A 53 1.00 5.15 1.61
C ALA A 53 0.20 5.61 2.83
N LYS A 54 0.88 6.27 3.77
CA LYS A 54 0.16 6.95 4.85
C LYS A 54 -0.75 7.99 4.21
N LYS A 55 -2.06 7.86 4.42
CA LYS A 55 -2.94 9.02 4.34
C LYS A 55 -2.40 10.00 5.36
N GLU A 56 -1.80 11.10 4.89
CA GLU A 56 -1.77 12.30 5.69
C GLU A 56 -3.24 12.57 6.03
N GLN A 57 -3.64 12.25 7.26
CA GLN A 57 -4.92 12.75 7.74
C GLN A 57 -4.76 14.26 7.69
N PRO A 58 -5.58 15.00 6.92
CA PRO A 58 -5.60 16.44 7.07
C PRO A 58 -6.02 16.67 8.51
N GLU A 59 -5.12 17.23 9.31
CA GLU A 59 -5.40 17.62 10.68
C GLU A 59 -6.60 18.56 10.65
N GLN A 60 -7.81 18.07 10.95
CA GLN A 60 -8.93 18.94 11.23
C GLN A 60 -8.69 19.58 12.60
N ARG A 61 -8.17 20.81 12.58
CA ARG A 61 -8.35 21.87 13.60
C ARG A 61 -8.04 23.18 12.88
N GLY A 62 -8.99 24.02 12.51
CA GLY A 62 -10.10 24.49 13.32
C GLY A 62 -9.66 25.69 14.15
N ARG A 63 -9.70 26.89 13.55
CA ARG A 63 -10.04 28.15 14.21
C ARG A 63 -10.42 29.21 13.20
#